data_AF-A0A2S6U421-F1
#
_entry.id   AF-A0A2S6U421-F1
#
_cell.length_a   1.000
_cell.length_b   1.000
_cell.length_c   1.000
_cell.angle_alpha   90.00
_cell.angle_beta   90.00
_cell.angle_gamma   90.00
#
_symmetry.space_group_name_H-M   'P 1'
#
loop_
_entity.id
_entity.type
_entity.pdbx_description
1 polymer ?
#
loop_
_entity_poly.entity_id
_entity_poly.type
_entity_poly.pdbx_seq_one_letter_code
_entity_poly.pdbx_strand_id
1 'polypeptide(L)'
;MASLRIGVDSGGTFTDVCLLDEEIGRISVWKLSSTPDDPSVAIAESAREAVARFGAAGDHVSFFGHGTTVATNALIQGRGARTGLITNDGFRDLLDLGRQRRPHLYDLQADKPVALVPRDRRLEVRERLLHDGTVERQPDADEVRAAARQLRDMDVEAVAICFLYSFVDPAHEKMVARILGEELGGAFITASHQICPEFREYERLSTTVVNAFLGPVMKGYLSRLTPRLRDAGIHAAPHITQSNGGTITFETASVLPVRAVLSGPS
;
A
#
# COMPACT_ATOMS: atom_id res chain seq x y z
N MET A 1 -27.83 19.45 -11.63
CA MET A 1 -26.80 18.82 -12.48
C MET A 1 -26.87 17.34 -12.19
N ALA A 2 -27.22 16.52 -13.19
CA ALA A 2 -27.23 15.06 -13.04
C ALA A 2 -25.86 14.60 -12.53
N SER A 3 -25.86 13.87 -11.42
CA SER A 3 -24.68 13.44 -10.70
C SER A 3 -24.70 11.92 -10.63
N LEU A 4 -23.92 11.29 -11.49
CA LEU A 4 -23.77 9.84 -11.54
C LEU A 4 -22.66 9.41 -10.59
N ARG A 5 -22.92 8.34 -9.83
CA ARG A 5 -21.91 7.72 -8.96
C ARG A 5 -21.70 6.28 -9.39
N ILE A 6 -20.44 5.93 -9.63
CA ILE A 6 -20.04 4.62 -10.14
C ILE A 6 -19.22 3.91 -9.06
N GLY A 7 -19.62 2.70 -8.72
CA GLY A 7 -18.87 1.74 -7.92
C GLY A 7 -18.49 0.55 -8.78
N VAL A 8 -17.22 0.13 -8.74
CA VAL A 8 -16.74 -1.06 -9.46
C VAL A 8 -15.99 -1.96 -8.51
N ASP A 9 -16.35 -3.24 -8.40
CA ASP A 9 -15.56 -4.23 -7.66
C ASP A 9 -14.97 -5.26 -8.63
N SER A 10 -13.65 -5.41 -8.61
CA SER A 10 -12.96 -6.37 -9.48
C SER A 10 -12.65 -7.65 -8.72
N GLY A 11 -13.48 -8.67 -8.95
CA GLY A 11 -13.24 -10.04 -8.51
C GLY A 11 -12.42 -10.86 -9.51
N GLY A 12 -12.19 -12.13 -9.18
CA GLY A 12 -11.43 -13.07 -10.02
C GLY A 12 -12.17 -13.60 -11.26
N THR A 13 -13.51 -13.55 -11.27
CA THR A 13 -14.34 -14.11 -12.37
C THR A 13 -15.18 -13.04 -13.04
N PHE A 14 -15.85 -12.19 -12.24
CA PHE A 14 -16.66 -11.09 -12.73
C PHE A 14 -16.21 -9.78 -12.09
N THR A 15 -16.40 -8.69 -12.84
CA THR A 15 -16.32 -7.33 -12.35
C THR A 15 -17.75 -6.82 -12.16
N ASP A 16 -18.08 -6.50 -10.91
CA ASP A 16 -19.39 -6.01 -10.51
C ASP A 16 -19.42 -4.48 -10.66
N VAL A 17 -20.48 -3.97 -11.31
CA VAL A 17 -20.65 -2.54 -11.54
C VAL A 17 -21.97 -2.09 -10.92
N CYS A 18 -21.92 -1.04 -10.12
CA CYS A 18 -23.07 -0.37 -9.54
C CYS A 18 -23.05 1.11 -9.96
N LEU A 19 -24.15 1.57 -10.55
CA LEU A 19 -24.36 2.95 -10.90
C LEU A 19 -25.56 3.50 -10.14
N LEU A 20 -25.37 4.64 -9.48
CA LEU A 20 -26.44 5.43 -8.90
C LEU A 20 -26.62 6.71 -9.71
N ASP A 21 -27.84 6.89 -10.21
CA ASP A 21 -28.32 8.16 -10.73
C ASP A 21 -28.94 8.96 -9.58
N GLU A 22 -28.23 9.97 -9.09
CA GLU A 22 -28.68 10.75 -7.92
C GLU A 22 -29.88 11.65 -8.23
N GLU A 23 -30.17 11.97 -9.50
CA GLU A 23 -31.28 12.85 -9.86
C GLU A 23 -32.63 12.14 -9.71
N ILE A 24 -32.70 10.89 -10.18
CA ILE A 24 -33.93 10.08 -10.13
C ILE A 24 -33.88 8.98 -9.06
N GLY A 25 -32.77 8.84 -8.35
CA GLY A 25 -32.57 7.82 -7.30
C GLY A 25 -32.52 6.39 -7.82
N ARG A 26 -32.17 6.19 -9.11
CA ARG A 26 -32.19 4.86 -9.74
C ARG A 26 -30.83 4.19 -9.60
N ILE A 27 -30.84 2.93 -9.15
CA ILE A 27 -29.66 2.07 -9.11
C ILE A 27 -29.71 1.10 -10.29
N SER A 28 -28.58 0.93 -10.98
CA SER A 28 -28.39 -0.08 -12.01
C SER A 28 -27.15 -0.92 -11.69
N VAL A 29 -27.30 -2.24 -11.75
CA VAL A 29 -26.23 -3.19 -11.45
C VAL A 29 -26.06 -4.16 -12.61
N TRP A 30 -24.82 -4.42 -13.00
CA TRP A 30 -24.50 -5.42 -14.02
C TRP A 30 -23.09 -5.98 -13.82
N LYS A 31 -22.76 -7.00 -14.60
CA LYS A 31 -21.49 -7.72 -14.54
C LYS A 31 -20.78 -7.68 -15.88
N LEU A 32 -19.47 -7.53 -15.83
CA LEU A 32 -18.57 -7.80 -16.95
C LEU A 32 -17.69 -8.99 -16.59
N SER A 33 -17.16 -9.67 -17.61
CA SER A 33 -16.09 -10.65 -17.40
C SER A 33 -14.84 -9.94 -16.87
N SER A 34 -14.24 -10.48 -15.81
CA SER A 34 -12.95 -9.97 -15.33
C SER A 34 -11.85 -10.26 -16.34
N THR A 35 -10.80 -9.45 -16.31
CA THR A 35 -9.54 -9.68 -17.04
C THR A 35 -8.45 -9.96 -16.00
N PRO A 36 -8.23 -11.22 -15.57
CA PRO A 36 -7.35 -11.51 -14.44
C PRO A 36 -5.90 -11.05 -14.62
N ASP A 37 -5.40 -11.12 -15.85
CA ASP A 37 -4.03 -10.68 -16.19
C ASP A 37 -3.87 -9.16 -16.10
N ASP A 38 -4.94 -8.40 -16.32
CA ASP A 38 -4.95 -6.95 -16.17
C ASP A 38 -6.36 -6.44 -15.80
N PRO A 39 -6.68 -6.39 -14.49
CA PRO A 39 -7.98 -5.93 -13.99
C PRO A 39 -8.36 -4.52 -14.47
N SER A 40 -7.36 -3.70 -14.79
CA SER A 40 -7.61 -2.33 -15.23
C SER A 40 -8.29 -2.24 -16.59
N VAL A 41 -8.30 -3.32 -17.40
CA VAL A 41 -9.08 -3.40 -18.65
C VAL A 41 -10.57 -3.46 -18.32
N ALA A 42 -10.96 -4.43 -17.50
CA ALA A 42 -12.36 -4.67 -17.16
C ALA A 42 -12.97 -3.45 -16.46
N ILE A 43 -12.23 -2.81 -15.55
CA ILE A 43 -12.69 -1.60 -14.84
C ILE A 43 -12.90 -0.42 -15.79
N ALA A 44 -12.01 -0.21 -16.76
CA ALA A 44 -12.16 0.85 -17.74
C ALA A 44 -13.33 0.60 -18.70
N GLU A 45 -13.56 -0.66 -19.05
CA GLU A 45 -14.71 -1.05 -19.86
C GLU A 45 -16.04 -0.88 -19.10
N SER A 46 -16.07 -1.25 -17.81
CA SER A 46 -17.19 -0.95 -16.92
C SER A 46 -17.52 0.54 -16.88
N ALA A 47 -16.50 1.39 -16.82
CA ALA A 47 -16.67 2.84 -16.85
C ALA A 47 -17.24 3.32 -18.20
N ARG A 48 -16.73 2.81 -19.33
CA ARG A 48 -17.26 3.12 -20.66
C ARG A 48 -18.71 2.70 -20.83
N GLU A 49 -19.06 1.48 -20.43
CA GLU A 49 -20.43 1.00 -20.48
C GLU A 49 -21.37 1.86 -19.60
N ALA A 50 -20.93 2.24 -18.40
CA ALA A 50 -21.71 3.08 -17.51
C ALA A 50 -22.00 4.46 -18.13
N VAL A 51 -21.00 5.10 -18.73
CA VAL A 51 -21.14 6.38 -19.42
C VAL A 51 -22.05 6.25 -20.65
N ALA A 52 -21.84 5.21 -21.47
CA ALA A 52 -22.61 4.99 -22.70
C ALA A 52 -24.10 4.71 -22.44
N ARG A 53 -24.43 3.91 -21.42
CA ARG A 53 -25.82 3.52 -21.09
C ARG A 53 -26.71 4.71 -20.69
N PHE A 54 -26.11 5.79 -20.18
CA PHE A 54 -26.85 6.94 -19.65
C PHE A 54 -26.73 8.17 -20.53
N GLY A 55 -26.04 8.08 -21.68
CA GLY A 55 -25.93 9.16 -22.66
C GLY A 55 -25.28 10.43 -22.11
N ALA A 56 -24.61 10.32 -20.96
CA ALA A 56 -24.01 11.45 -20.27
C ALA A 56 -22.59 11.66 -20.80
N ALA A 57 -22.18 12.90 -21.02
CA ALA A 57 -20.77 13.23 -21.06
C ALA A 57 -20.12 12.86 -19.72
N GLY A 58 -18.84 12.48 -19.75
CA GLY A 58 -18.05 12.14 -18.57
C GLY A 58 -18.14 13.13 -17.40
N ASP A 59 -18.42 14.39 -17.72
CA ASP A 59 -18.60 15.51 -16.79
C ASP A 59 -19.78 15.34 -15.81
N HIS A 60 -20.68 14.39 -16.07
CA HIS A 60 -21.80 14.07 -15.18
C HIS A 60 -21.47 13.02 -14.12
N VAL A 61 -20.30 12.37 -14.18
CA VAL A 61 -19.85 11.44 -13.14
C VAL A 61 -19.22 12.25 -12.01
N SER A 62 -19.90 12.33 -10.87
CA SER A 62 -19.42 13.06 -9.69
C SER A 62 -18.50 12.21 -8.80
N PHE A 63 -18.61 10.89 -8.88
CA PHE A 63 -17.84 9.96 -8.06
C PHE A 63 -17.57 8.66 -8.80
N PHE A 64 -16.32 8.20 -8.71
CA PHE A 64 -15.91 6.87 -9.12
C PHE A 64 -15.16 6.20 -7.97
N GLY A 65 -15.69 5.08 -7.49
CA GLY A 65 -15.09 4.26 -6.45
C GLY A 65 -14.80 2.85 -6.95
N HIS A 66 -13.69 2.27 -6.52
CA HIS A 66 -13.26 0.95 -6.93
C HIS A 66 -12.77 0.07 -5.77
N GLY A 67 -13.40 -1.10 -5.61
CA GLY A 67 -12.93 -2.18 -4.74
C GLY A 67 -11.94 -3.07 -5.50
N THR A 68 -10.77 -3.34 -4.91
CA THR A 68 -9.73 -4.14 -5.56
C THR A 68 -9.19 -5.22 -4.64
N THR A 69 -8.87 -6.37 -5.24
CA THR A 69 -8.17 -7.47 -4.57
C THR A 69 -6.67 -7.50 -4.87
N VAL A 70 -6.15 -6.54 -5.65
CA VAL A 70 -4.73 -6.52 -6.10
C VAL A 70 -3.76 -6.55 -4.91
N ALA A 71 -3.95 -5.66 -3.92
CA ALA A 71 -3.10 -5.59 -2.72
C ALA A 71 -3.17 -6.90 -1.90
N THR A 72 -4.38 -7.39 -1.65
CA THR A 72 -4.63 -8.61 -0.87
C THR A 72 -4.04 -9.84 -1.55
N ASN A 73 -4.25 -9.99 -2.87
CA ASN A 73 -3.73 -11.13 -3.64
C ASN A 73 -2.21 -11.11 -3.71
N ALA A 74 -1.60 -9.94 -3.92
CA ALA A 74 -0.14 -9.79 -3.90
C ALA A 74 0.45 -10.22 -2.55
N LEU A 75 -0.20 -9.86 -1.44
CA LEU A 75 0.23 -10.25 -0.10
C LEU A 75 0.08 -11.77 0.14
N ILE A 76 -1.08 -12.35 -0.17
CA ILE A 76 -1.35 -13.79 0.00
C ILE A 76 -0.40 -14.64 -0.85
N GLN A 77 -0.14 -14.23 -2.09
CA GLN A 77 0.73 -14.96 -3.02
C GLN A 77 2.22 -14.70 -2.79
N GLY A 78 2.59 -13.78 -1.87
CA GLY A 78 3.97 -13.36 -1.68
C GLY A 78 4.58 -12.69 -2.91
N ARG A 79 3.75 -12.08 -3.77
CA ARG A 79 4.14 -11.42 -5.04
C ARG A 79 4.14 -9.91 -4.89
N GLY A 80 5.08 -9.40 -4.12
CA GLY A 80 5.32 -7.97 -3.95
C GLY A 80 6.73 -7.58 -4.35
N ALA A 81 7.07 -6.33 -4.04
CA ALA A 81 8.37 -5.76 -4.35
C ALA A 81 9.50 -6.44 -3.56
N ARG A 82 10.70 -6.44 -4.14
CA ARG A 82 11.91 -6.78 -3.40
C ARG A 82 12.19 -5.73 -2.33
N THR A 83 11.64 -5.92 -1.15
CA THR A 83 11.74 -4.96 -0.04
C THR A 83 13.00 -5.12 0.81
N GLY A 84 13.64 -4.01 1.17
CA GLY A 84 14.62 -3.91 2.25
C GLY A 84 14.02 -3.28 3.51
N LEU A 85 14.69 -3.45 4.65
CA LEU A 85 14.33 -2.84 5.92
C LEU A 85 15.54 -2.10 6.51
N ILE A 86 15.32 -0.86 6.94
CA ILE A 86 16.22 -0.12 7.84
C ILE A 86 15.56 0.00 9.21
N THR A 87 16.27 -0.42 10.26
CA THR A 87 15.81 -0.31 11.66
C THR A 87 16.97 -0.05 12.61
N ASN A 88 16.67 0.05 13.92
CA ASN A 88 17.69 0.27 14.94
C ASN A 88 18.71 -0.88 15.00
N ASP A 89 19.93 -0.56 15.40
CA ASP A 89 20.92 -1.55 15.83
C ASP A 89 20.38 -2.47 16.94
N GLY A 90 20.48 -3.79 16.71
CA GLY A 90 19.93 -4.84 17.55
C GLY A 90 18.45 -5.19 17.31
N PHE A 91 17.78 -4.57 16.32
CA PHE A 91 16.35 -4.75 16.07
C PHE A 91 16.00 -5.45 14.75
N ARG A 92 16.99 -5.84 13.92
CA ARG A 92 16.73 -6.51 12.62
C ARG A 92 15.96 -7.83 12.72
N ASP A 93 15.93 -8.48 13.89
CA ASP A 93 15.24 -9.76 14.13
C ASP A 93 13.78 -9.62 14.57
N LEU A 94 13.29 -8.39 14.72
CA LEU A 94 11.96 -8.12 15.27
C LEU A 94 10.83 -8.78 14.44
N LEU A 95 10.96 -8.90 13.12
CA LEU A 95 9.97 -9.58 12.27
C LEU A 95 9.87 -11.09 12.57
N ASP A 96 10.98 -11.76 12.87
CA ASP A 96 11.00 -13.20 13.13
C ASP A 96 10.64 -13.54 14.59
N LEU A 97 11.04 -12.66 15.51
CA LEU A 97 10.68 -12.76 16.93
C LEU A 97 9.18 -12.50 17.13
N GLY A 98 8.65 -11.51 16.43
CA GLY A 98 7.27 -11.07 16.55
C GLY A 98 6.87 -10.74 17.98
N ARG A 99 5.71 -11.24 18.39
CA ARG A 99 5.24 -11.18 19.79
C ARG A 99 5.38 -12.52 20.52
N GLN A 100 6.22 -13.42 20.00
CA GLN A 100 6.38 -14.79 20.51
C GLN A 100 5.04 -15.56 20.66
N ARG A 101 4.02 -15.16 19.90
CA ARG A 101 2.73 -15.84 19.84
C ARG A 101 2.86 -17.06 18.93
N ARG A 102 2.37 -18.21 19.39
CA ARG A 102 2.29 -19.42 18.58
C ARG A 102 1.14 -19.28 17.57
N PRO A 103 1.36 -19.61 16.28
CA PRO A 103 0.28 -19.62 15.28
C PRO A 103 -0.89 -20.53 15.67
N HIS A 104 -0.56 -21.71 16.20
CA HIS A 104 -1.50 -22.67 16.76
C HIS A 104 -1.08 -23.01 18.19
N LEU A 105 -1.90 -22.62 19.18
CA LEU A 105 -1.53 -22.68 20.60
C LEU A 105 -1.08 -24.07 21.07
N TYR A 106 -1.71 -25.11 20.54
CA TYR A 106 -1.50 -26.51 20.92
C TYR A 106 -0.54 -27.28 20.00
N ASP A 107 -0.07 -26.66 18.92
CA ASP A 107 0.91 -27.27 18.04
C ASP A 107 2.30 -26.71 18.36
N LEU A 108 3.13 -27.53 19.00
CA LEU A 108 4.51 -27.17 19.35
C LEU A 108 5.46 -27.18 18.15
N GLN A 109 5.04 -27.79 17.04
CA GLN A 109 5.84 -27.97 15.82
C GLN A 109 5.41 -27.00 14.71
N ALA A 110 4.42 -26.14 14.97
CA ALA A 110 3.95 -25.18 13.99
C ALA A 110 5.07 -24.20 13.59
N ASP A 111 5.35 -24.17 12.28
CA ASP A 111 6.27 -23.20 11.71
C ASP A 111 5.71 -21.79 11.80
N LYS A 112 6.61 -20.83 12.06
CA LYS A 112 6.25 -19.41 11.99
C LYS A 112 6.06 -19.00 10.52
N PRO A 113 5.16 -18.03 10.24
CA PRO A 113 5.07 -17.43 8.92
C PRO A 113 6.43 -16.86 8.48
N VAL A 114 6.77 -17.07 7.20
CA VAL A 114 7.97 -16.47 6.62
C VAL A 114 7.80 -14.96 6.54
N ALA A 115 8.79 -14.21 7.03
CA ALA A 115 8.77 -12.76 6.98
C ALA A 115 8.88 -12.23 5.54
N LEU A 116 8.15 -11.16 5.21
CA LEU A 116 8.15 -10.54 3.87
C LEU A 116 9.51 -9.97 3.47
N VAL A 117 10.31 -9.54 4.45
CA VAL A 117 11.69 -9.11 4.24
C VAL A 117 12.59 -10.20 4.82
N PRO A 118 13.37 -10.93 4.02
CA PRO A 118 14.32 -11.90 4.53
C PRO A 118 15.45 -11.20 5.29
N ARG A 119 16.11 -11.94 6.17
CA ARG A 119 17.05 -11.41 7.16
C ARG A 119 18.22 -10.63 6.56
N ASP A 120 18.73 -11.09 5.42
CA ASP A 120 19.84 -10.49 4.66
C ASP A 120 19.54 -9.10 4.11
N ARG A 121 18.27 -8.77 3.88
CA ARG A 121 17.78 -7.45 3.43
C ARG A 121 17.36 -6.52 4.57
N ARG A 122 17.68 -6.87 5.82
CA ARG A 122 17.39 -6.06 7.02
C ARG A 122 18.69 -5.47 7.53
N LEU A 123 18.90 -4.19 7.28
CA LEU A 123 20.09 -3.48 7.73
C LEU A 123 19.76 -2.59 8.93
N GLU A 124 20.78 -2.38 9.73
CA GLU A 124 20.68 -1.65 10.98
C GLU A 124 21.43 -0.32 10.87
N VAL A 125 20.87 0.71 11.48
CA VAL A 125 21.52 2.01 11.65
C VAL A 125 21.66 2.27 13.14
N ARG A 126 22.85 2.69 13.56
CA ARG A 126 23.15 2.94 14.97
C ARG A 126 22.63 4.31 15.37
N GLU A 127 21.32 4.39 15.58
CA GLU A 127 20.61 5.55 16.09
C GLU A 127 19.75 5.15 17.30
N ARG A 128 19.45 6.13 18.17
CA ARG A 128 18.59 5.91 19.31
C ARG A 128 17.84 7.18 19.73
N LEU A 129 16.52 7.06 19.75
CA LEU A 129 15.60 7.97 20.42
C LEU A 129 15.09 7.33 21.71
N LEU A 130 14.96 8.11 22.78
CA LEU A 130 14.35 7.67 24.03
C LEU A 130 12.83 7.88 24.00
N HIS A 131 12.13 7.24 24.94
CA HIS A 131 10.67 7.27 25.05
C HIS A 131 10.03 8.66 25.20
N ASP A 132 10.80 9.64 25.68
CA ASP A 132 10.40 11.03 25.90
C ASP A 132 10.76 11.95 24.72
N GLY A 133 11.33 11.39 23.64
CA GLY A 133 11.84 12.14 22.50
C GLY A 133 13.27 12.66 22.69
N THR A 134 13.94 12.36 23.80
CA THR A 134 15.35 12.72 23.96
C THR A 134 16.21 11.92 22.98
N VAL A 135 17.04 12.61 22.20
CA VAL A 135 17.99 11.98 21.27
C VAL A 135 19.19 11.48 22.05
N GLU A 136 19.30 10.16 22.21
CA GLU A 136 20.49 9.51 22.79
C GLU A 136 21.60 9.38 21.73
N ARG A 137 21.24 9.07 20.48
CA ARG A 137 22.20 8.94 19.38
C ARG A 137 21.58 9.32 18.05
N GLN A 138 22.20 10.27 17.35
CA GLN A 138 21.80 10.63 15.99
C GLN A 138 22.27 9.59 14.96
N PRO A 139 21.49 9.35 13.89
CA PRO A 139 21.93 8.52 12.78
C PRO A 139 23.10 9.18 12.03
N ASP A 140 24.13 8.39 11.74
CA ASP A 140 25.25 8.83 10.91
C ASP A 140 24.87 8.77 9.43
N ALA A 141 25.00 9.89 8.72
CA ALA A 141 24.65 9.99 7.31
C ALA A 141 25.47 9.05 6.42
N ASP A 142 26.75 8.81 6.74
CA ASP A 142 27.61 7.94 5.94
C ASP A 142 27.30 6.46 6.19
N GLU A 143 26.92 6.10 7.41
CA GLU A 143 26.40 4.76 7.72
C GLU A 143 25.10 4.49 6.94
N VAL A 144 24.19 5.47 6.89
CA VAL A 144 22.94 5.35 6.12
C VAL A 144 23.23 5.23 4.63
N ARG A 145 24.17 6.00 4.08
CA ARG A 145 24.59 5.85 2.66
C ARG A 145 25.20 4.49 2.39
N ALA A 146 26.02 3.96 3.30
CA ALA A 146 26.58 2.63 3.16
C ALA A 146 25.49 1.54 3.15
N ALA A 147 24.51 1.64 4.04
CA ALA A 147 23.34 0.76 4.06
C ALA A 147 22.51 0.89 2.76
N ALA A 148 22.32 2.11 2.25
CA ALA A 148 21.64 2.34 0.97
C ALA A 148 22.34 1.62 -0.19
N ARG A 149 23.68 1.70 -0.26
CA ARG A 149 24.46 1.02 -1.29
C ARG A 149 24.36 -0.50 -1.20
N GLN A 150 24.40 -1.06 0.01
CA GLN A 150 24.18 -2.49 0.21
C GLN A 150 22.78 -2.93 -0.27
N LEU A 151 21.74 -2.16 0.06
CA LEU A 151 20.38 -2.43 -0.42
C LEU A 151 20.27 -2.33 -1.95
N ARG A 152 20.95 -1.35 -2.57
CA ARG A 152 21.02 -1.24 -4.02
C ARG A 152 21.68 -2.46 -4.66
N ASP A 153 22.78 -2.95 -4.09
CA ASP A 153 23.49 -4.13 -4.58
C ASP A 153 22.66 -5.42 -4.42
N MET A 154 21.57 -5.38 -3.63
CA MET A 154 20.57 -6.45 -3.49
C MET A 154 19.36 -6.28 -4.44
N ASP A 155 19.38 -5.26 -5.30
CA ASP A 155 18.31 -4.86 -6.23
C ASP A 155 16.96 -4.57 -5.54
N VAL A 156 16.97 -3.92 -4.37
CA VAL A 156 15.69 -3.60 -3.71
C VAL A 156 14.87 -2.60 -4.50
N GLU A 157 13.58 -2.88 -4.60
CA GLU A 157 12.58 -2.03 -5.27
C GLU A 157 11.84 -1.13 -4.27
N ALA A 158 11.90 -1.49 -2.98
CA ALA A 158 11.24 -0.75 -1.91
C ALA A 158 12.03 -0.85 -0.60
N VAL A 159 11.93 0.16 0.27
CA VAL A 159 12.57 0.16 1.59
C VAL A 159 11.58 0.63 2.65
N ALA A 160 11.41 -0.19 3.69
CA ALA A 160 10.73 0.17 4.92
C ALA A 160 11.73 0.76 5.92
N ILE A 161 11.36 1.84 6.61
CA ILE A 161 12.14 2.44 7.69
C ILE A 161 11.28 2.41 8.94
N CYS A 162 11.79 1.79 10.01
CA CYS A 162 11.10 1.78 11.29
C CYS A 162 12.10 1.89 12.43
N PHE A 163 12.10 3.05 13.06
CA PHE A 163 12.89 3.30 14.27
C PHE A 163 12.01 3.26 15.51
N LEU A 164 12.63 2.98 16.66
CA LEU A 164 11.97 3.07 17.95
C LEU A 164 11.59 4.53 18.23
N TYR A 165 10.39 4.72 18.78
CA TYR A 165 9.84 6.03 19.14
C TYR A 165 9.76 7.07 18.02
N SER A 166 9.87 6.68 16.74
CA SER A 166 9.72 7.60 15.60
C SER A 166 8.33 8.23 15.48
N PHE A 167 7.33 7.69 16.17
CA PHE A 167 6.01 8.29 16.34
C PHE A 167 5.99 9.46 17.34
N VAL A 168 7.01 9.57 18.21
CA VAL A 168 7.23 10.69 19.13
C VAL A 168 8.00 11.80 18.40
N ASP A 169 9.15 11.46 17.80
CA ASP A 169 9.91 12.37 16.93
C ASP A 169 10.34 11.66 15.64
N PRO A 170 9.81 12.06 14.47
CA PRO A 170 10.13 11.44 13.19
C PRO A 170 11.44 11.94 12.56
N ALA A 171 12.21 12.82 13.20
CA ALA A 171 13.38 13.48 12.61
C ALA A 171 14.40 12.49 12.02
N HIS A 172 14.72 11.42 12.75
CA HIS A 172 15.67 10.40 12.29
C HIS A 172 15.14 9.63 11.07
N GLU A 173 13.87 9.20 11.08
CA GLU A 173 13.28 8.52 9.92
C GLU A 173 13.22 9.42 8.69
N LYS A 174 12.90 10.72 8.87
CA LYS A 174 12.89 11.70 7.76
C LYS A 174 14.27 11.89 7.15
N MET A 175 15.31 12.01 8.00
CA MET A 175 16.69 12.12 7.54
C MET A 175 17.11 10.88 6.75
N VAL A 176 16.84 9.69 7.27
CA VAL A 176 17.16 8.41 6.60
C VAL A 176 16.39 8.26 5.30
N ALA A 177 15.09 8.56 5.29
CA ALA A 177 14.27 8.50 4.09
C ALA A 177 14.80 9.40 2.97
N ARG A 178 15.24 10.62 3.32
CA ARG A 178 15.85 11.55 2.37
C ARG A 178 17.12 10.97 1.75
N ILE A 179 18.05 10.48 2.58
CA ILE A 179 19.32 9.89 2.11
C ILE A 179 19.07 8.67 1.23
N LEU A 180 18.14 7.78 1.64
CA LEU A 180 17.76 6.63 0.82
C LEU A 180 17.17 7.07 -0.53
N GLY A 181 16.37 8.14 -0.56
CA GLY A 181 15.81 8.69 -1.80
C GLY A 181 16.87 9.19 -2.75
N GLU A 182 17.90 9.86 -2.22
CA GLU A 182 19.06 10.34 -2.96
C GLU A 182 19.90 9.18 -3.53
N GLU A 183 20.12 8.11 -2.75
CA GLU A 183 21.01 7.00 -3.13
C GLU A 183 20.33 5.90 -3.98
N LEU A 184 19.01 5.70 -3.83
CA LEU A 184 18.27 4.63 -4.50
C LEU A 184 17.43 5.09 -5.69
N GLY A 185 17.27 6.40 -5.91
CA GLY A 185 16.84 7.04 -7.17
C GLY A 185 15.49 6.64 -7.78
N GLY A 186 14.76 5.70 -7.19
CA GLY A 186 13.52 5.15 -7.75
C GLY A 186 12.84 4.09 -6.88
N ALA A 187 13.53 3.59 -5.85
CA ALA A 187 12.92 2.69 -4.86
C ALA A 187 11.75 3.35 -4.12
N PHE A 188 10.72 2.57 -3.81
CA PHE A 188 9.60 3.02 -3.01
C PHE A 188 10.01 3.08 -1.53
N ILE A 189 10.13 4.28 -0.96
CA ILE A 189 10.55 4.47 0.42
C ILE A 189 9.34 4.77 1.29
N THR A 190 9.24 4.09 2.42
CA THR A 190 8.16 4.31 3.38
C THR A 190 8.71 4.35 4.80
N ALA A 191 8.30 5.36 5.55
CA ALA A 191 8.73 5.58 6.93
C ALA A 191 7.58 5.32 7.89
N SER A 192 7.85 4.63 9.00
CA SER A 192 6.81 4.13 9.87
C SER A 192 5.93 5.22 10.49
N HIS A 193 6.48 6.41 10.76
CA HIS A 193 5.71 7.55 11.25
C HIS A 193 4.64 8.07 10.27
N GLN A 194 4.77 7.77 8.97
CA GLN A 194 3.77 8.15 7.95
C GLN A 194 2.68 7.09 7.80
N ILE A 195 2.98 5.84 8.17
CA ILE A 195 2.11 4.69 7.91
C ILE A 195 1.26 4.34 9.14
N CYS A 196 1.91 4.17 10.28
CA CYS A 196 1.29 3.75 11.54
C CYS A 196 2.06 4.40 12.70
N PRO A 197 1.84 5.70 12.98
CA PRO A 197 2.52 6.42 14.07
C PRO A 197 1.95 6.04 15.44
N GLU A 198 1.97 4.75 15.75
CA GLU A 198 1.45 4.19 17.00
C GLU A 198 2.56 3.56 17.84
N PHE A 199 2.30 3.49 19.15
CA PHE A 199 3.14 2.71 20.07
C PHE A 199 3.04 1.22 19.73
N ARG A 200 4.09 0.46 20.07
CA ARG A 200 4.35 -0.95 19.67
C ARG A 200 5.06 -1.12 18.34
N GLU A 201 6.35 -1.40 18.47
CA GLU A 201 7.35 -1.55 17.43
C GLU A 201 7.07 -2.68 16.45
N TYR A 202 6.60 -3.86 16.88
CA TYR A 202 6.37 -4.98 15.96
C TYR A 202 5.21 -4.70 14.99
N GLU A 203 4.06 -4.27 15.49
CA GLU A 203 2.87 -4.00 14.69
C GLU A 203 3.14 -2.83 13.72
N ARG A 204 3.82 -1.78 14.20
CA ARG A 204 4.26 -0.66 13.37
C ARG A 204 5.25 -1.10 12.29
N LEU A 205 6.28 -1.87 12.65
CA LEU A 205 7.25 -2.43 11.70
C LEU A 205 6.57 -3.30 10.64
N SER A 206 5.74 -4.24 11.08
CA SER A 206 5.02 -5.17 10.19
C SER A 206 4.13 -4.41 9.20
N THR A 207 3.39 -3.41 9.67
CA THR A 207 2.52 -2.58 8.82
C THR A 207 3.34 -1.77 7.81
N THR A 208 4.45 -1.19 8.25
CA THR A 208 5.37 -0.43 7.39
C THR A 208 6.01 -1.31 6.32
N VAL A 209 6.39 -2.54 6.69
CA VAL A 209 6.94 -3.53 5.76
C VAL A 209 5.91 -3.97 4.72
N VAL A 210 4.68 -4.26 5.14
CA VAL A 210 3.58 -4.58 4.21
C VAL A 210 3.34 -3.41 3.24
N ASN A 211 3.38 -2.18 3.73
CA ASN A 211 3.23 -1.00 2.88
C ASN A 211 4.35 -0.89 1.82
N ALA A 212 5.61 -1.08 2.23
CA ALA A 212 6.76 -1.08 1.33
C ALA A 212 6.67 -2.19 0.27
N PHE A 213 6.29 -3.39 0.70
CA PHE A 213 6.14 -4.57 -0.15
C PHE A 213 5.07 -4.39 -1.24
N LEU A 214 3.96 -3.72 -0.89
CA LEU A 214 2.85 -3.48 -1.81
C LEU A 214 2.97 -2.20 -2.63
N GLY A 215 3.84 -1.26 -2.22
CA GLY A 215 4.03 0.06 -2.83
C GLY A 215 4.18 0.01 -4.36
N PRO A 216 5.24 -0.62 -4.89
CA PRO A 216 5.44 -0.71 -6.34
C PRO A 216 4.31 -1.41 -7.09
N VAL A 217 3.70 -2.45 -6.51
CA VAL A 217 2.57 -3.19 -7.12
C VAL A 217 1.37 -2.27 -7.30
N MET A 218 0.96 -1.58 -6.23
CA MET A 218 -0.20 -0.70 -6.26
C MET A 218 0.07 0.56 -7.09
N LYS A 219 1.28 1.12 -7.03
CA LYS A 219 1.68 2.26 -7.88
C LYS A 219 1.61 1.90 -9.36
N GLY A 220 2.12 0.74 -9.75
CA GLY A 220 2.04 0.25 -11.14
C GLY A 220 0.62 -0.06 -11.59
N TYR A 221 -0.21 -0.64 -10.72
CA TYR A 221 -1.62 -0.88 -11.00
C TYR A 221 -2.39 0.44 -11.26
N LEU A 222 -2.25 1.40 -10.34
CA LEU A 222 -2.98 2.67 -10.41
C LEU A 222 -2.50 3.57 -11.54
N SER A 223 -1.20 3.54 -11.87
CA SER A 223 -0.66 4.31 -12.99
C SER A 223 -1.18 3.83 -14.35
N ARG A 224 -1.51 2.53 -14.49
CA ARG A 224 -2.16 1.99 -15.69
C ARG A 224 -3.67 2.28 -15.74
N LEU A 225 -4.35 2.18 -14.59
CA LEU A 225 -5.80 2.36 -14.53
C LEU A 225 -6.22 3.83 -14.71
N THR A 226 -5.49 4.78 -14.11
CA THR A 226 -5.83 6.21 -14.15
C THR A 226 -6.05 6.78 -15.57
N PRO A 227 -5.12 6.60 -16.53
CA PRO A 227 -5.34 7.09 -17.89
C PRO A 227 -6.50 6.38 -18.58
N ARG A 228 -6.69 5.08 -18.37
CA ARG A 228 -7.80 4.33 -18.97
C ARG A 228 -9.17 4.82 -18.49
N LEU A 229 -9.28 5.18 -17.21
CA LEU A 229 -10.50 5.78 -16.67
C LEU A 229 -10.76 7.16 -17.29
N ARG A 230 -9.71 7.97 -17.47
CA ARG A 230 -9.83 9.27 -18.15
C ARG A 230 -10.28 9.11 -19.60
N ASP A 231 -9.69 8.18 -20.34
CA ASP A 231 -10.06 7.86 -21.72
C ASP A 231 -11.48 7.27 -21.83
N ALA A 232 -11.97 6.65 -20.75
CA ALA A 232 -13.35 6.19 -20.61
C ALA A 232 -14.35 7.31 -20.28
N GLY A 233 -13.89 8.55 -20.13
CA GLY A 233 -14.73 9.70 -19.77
C GLY A 233 -14.88 9.93 -18.27
N ILE A 234 -14.11 9.27 -17.41
CA ILE A 234 -14.17 9.55 -15.97
C ILE A 234 -13.23 10.72 -15.66
N HIS A 235 -13.81 11.91 -15.48
CA HIS A 235 -13.07 13.12 -15.12
C HIS A 235 -13.04 13.39 -13.61
N ALA A 236 -13.94 12.77 -12.84
CA ALA A 236 -13.87 12.78 -11.38
C ALA A 236 -12.61 12.08 -10.86
N ALA A 237 -12.08 12.56 -9.73
CA ALA A 237 -10.96 11.92 -9.06
C ALA A 237 -11.38 10.50 -8.58
N PRO A 238 -10.71 9.43 -9.02
CA PRO A 238 -11.10 8.08 -8.69
C PRO A 238 -10.63 7.70 -7.28
N HIS A 239 -11.45 6.86 -6.62
CA HIS A 239 -11.26 6.42 -5.25
C HIS A 239 -11.13 4.89 -5.16
N ILE A 240 -10.38 4.41 -4.16
CA ILE A 240 -10.26 3.02 -3.75
C ILE A 240 -10.91 2.81 -2.39
N THR A 241 -11.64 1.71 -2.24
CA THR A 241 -12.17 1.25 -0.95
C THR A 241 -11.05 0.88 0.01
N GLN A 242 -11.23 1.19 1.28
CA GLN A 242 -10.28 0.89 2.36
C GLN A 242 -10.78 -0.24 3.25
N SER A 243 -9.87 -0.81 4.03
CA SER A 243 -10.15 -1.84 5.04
C SER A 243 -11.02 -1.37 6.23
N ASN A 244 -11.35 -0.08 6.31
CA ASN A 244 -12.17 0.52 7.37
C ASN A 244 -13.58 0.92 6.88
N GLY A 245 -13.98 0.47 5.68
CA GLY A 245 -15.25 0.84 5.04
C GLY A 245 -15.27 2.23 4.40
N GLY A 246 -14.18 3.00 4.52
CA GLY A 246 -14.01 4.30 3.87
C GLY A 246 -13.45 4.20 2.45
N THR A 247 -13.17 5.35 1.83
CA THR A 247 -12.48 5.42 0.54
C THR A 247 -11.35 6.45 0.56
N ILE A 248 -10.34 6.23 -0.28
CA ILE A 248 -9.21 7.15 -0.49
C ILE A 248 -8.96 7.37 -1.97
N THR A 249 -8.35 8.51 -2.31
CA THR A 249 -7.93 8.79 -3.69
C THR A 249 -6.90 7.77 -4.16
N PHE A 250 -6.81 7.55 -5.48
CA PHE A 250 -5.76 6.73 -6.08
C PHE A 250 -4.36 7.23 -5.71
N GLU A 251 -4.16 8.55 -5.64
CA GLU A 251 -2.89 9.15 -5.20
C GLU A 251 -2.53 8.67 -3.79
N THR A 252 -3.46 8.73 -2.84
CA THR A 252 -3.23 8.26 -1.48
C THR A 252 -3.01 6.76 -1.43
N ALA A 253 -3.79 5.97 -2.20
CA ALA A 253 -3.64 4.52 -2.27
C ALA A 253 -2.30 4.08 -2.87
N SER A 254 -1.69 4.91 -3.73
CA SER A 254 -0.36 4.64 -4.28
C SER A 254 0.78 4.80 -3.26
N VAL A 255 0.54 5.58 -2.19
CA VAL A 255 1.49 5.81 -1.09
C VAL A 255 1.18 4.92 0.12
N LEU A 256 -0.10 4.62 0.36
CA LEU A 256 -0.61 3.86 1.50
C LEU A 256 -1.36 2.58 1.06
N PRO A 257 -0.76 1.71 0.23
CA PRO A 257 -1.43 0.50 -0.26
C PRO A 257 -1.85 -0.46 0.86
N VAL A 258 -1.22 -0.40 2.03
CA VAL A 258 -1.62 -1.21 3.20
C VAL A 258 -3.07 -0.99 3.59
N ARG A 259 -3.64 0.21 3.34
CA ARG A 259 -5.04 0.53 3.64
C ARG A 259 -6.04 -0.12 2.69
N ALA A 260 -5.57 -0.63 1.54
CA ALA A 260 -6.40 -1.35 0.56
C ALA A 260 -6.37 -2.88 0.78
N VAL A 261 -5.58 -3.37 1.75
CA VAL A 261 -5.57 -4.80 2.10
C VAL A 261 -6.90 -5.17 2.75
N LEU A 262 -7.56 -6.22 2.25
CA LEU A 262 -8.90 -6.65 2.68
C LEU A 262 -9.99 -5.57 2.53
N SER A 263 -9.86 -4.64 1.57
CA SER A 263 -10.90 -3.62 1.36
C SER A 263 -12.18 -4.12 0.70
N GLY A 264 -12.13 -5.20 -0.09
CA GLY A 264 -13.32 -5.79 -0.73
C GLY A 264 -14.35 -6.34 0.27
N PRO A 265 -13.94 -7.10 1.31
CA PRO A 265 -14.85 -7.58 2.35
C PRO A 265 -15.35 -6.54 3.38
N SER A 266 -14.86 -5.29 3.31
CA SER A 266 -15.10 -4.25 4.33
C SER A 266 -16.37 -3.45 4.11
#